data_AF-A0A537GRW7-F1
#
_entry.id   AF-A0A537GRW7-F1
#
_cell.length_a   1.000
_cell.length_b   1.000
_cell.length_c   1.000
_cell.angle_alpha   90.00
_cell.angle_beta   90.00
_cell.angle_gamma   90.00
#
_symmetry.space_group_name_H-M   'P 1'
#
loop_
_entity.id
_entity.type
_entity.pdbx_description
1 polymer ?
#
loop_
_entity_poly.entity_id
_entity_poly.type
_entity_poly.pdbx_seq_one_letter_code
_entity_poly.pdbx_strand_id
1 'polypeptide(L)' 'MLDIRSPNPPGIALIIAAVFMWWGFANNSLTAVTVGGVFAAVGIGLQVLYLRYRYDRTANNRTK' A
#
# COMPACT_ATOMS: atom_id res chain seq x y z
N MET A 1 -18.42 2.37 -5.05
CA MET A 1 -18.60 2.57 -3.59
C MET A 1 -17.32 2.09 -2.93
N LEU A 2 -16.61 2.98 -2.23
CA LEU A 2 -15.35 2.67 -1.55
C LEU A 2 -15.66 1.69 -0.40
N ASP A 3 -15.32 0.41 -0.59
CA ASP A 3 -15.51 -0.61 0.44
C ASP A 3 -14.45 -0.44 1.54
N ILE A 4 -14.83 0.31 2.58
CA ILE A 4 -14.00 0.67 3.75
C ILE A 4 -14.04 -0.43 4.83
N ARG A 5 -14.87 -1.48 4.68
CA ARG A 5 -15.07 -2.50 5.74
C ARG A 5 -13.94 -3.51 5.88
N SER A 6 -13.07 -3.61 4.90
CA SER A 6 -11.75 -4.22 5.07
C SER A 6 -10.74 -3.15 4.69
N PRO A 7 -10.29 -2.28 5.61
CA PRO A 7 -9.10 -1.50 5.36
C PRO A 7 -7.97 -2.51 5.30
N ASN A 8 -7.78 -3.12 4.13
CA ASN A 8 -6.58 -3.87 3.88
C ASN A 8 -5.47 -2.86 4.16
N PRO A 9 -4.48 -3.18 5.03
CA PRO A 9 -3.36 -2.31 5.37
C PRO A 9 -2.79 -1.45 4.22
N PRO A 10 -2.70 -1.95 2.97
CA PRO A 10 -2.34 -1.12 1.81
C PRO A 10 -3.18 0.13 1.53
N GLY A 11 -4.48 0.14 1.81
CA GLY A 11 -5.37 1.23 1.41
C GLY A 11 -4.96 2.55 2.06
N ILE A 12 -4.60 2.52 3.35
CA ILE A 12 -4.15 3.69 4.09
C ILE A 12 -2.80 4.19 3.57
N ALA A 13 -1.86 3.28 3.29
CA ALA A 13 -0.55 3.63 2.75
C ALA A 13 -0.66 4.31 1.37
N LEU A 14 -1.57 3.83 0.51
CA LEU A 14 -1.82 4.41 -0.81
C LEU A 14 -2.53 5.77 -0.73
N ILE A 15 -3.45 5.95 0.23
CA ILE A 15 -4.08 7.25 0.48
C ILE A 15 -3.03 8.27 0.92
N ILE A 16 -2.15 7.91 1.86
CA ILE A 16 -1.05 8.79 2.31
C ILE A 16 -0.11 9.11 1.15
N ALA A 17 0.27 8.11 0.35
CA ALA A 17 1.11 8.31 -0.84
C ALA A 17 0.50 9.33 -1.82
N ALA A 18 -0.80 9.19 -2.13
CA ALA A 18 -1.51 10.07 -3.04
C ALA A 18 -1.58 11.51 -2.50
N VAL A 19 -1.83 11.69 -1.20
CA VAL A 19 -1.84 13.00 -0.56
C VAL A 19 -0.45 13.66 -0.62
N PHE A 20 0.61 12.92 -0.32
CA PHE A 20 1.99 13.43 -0.38
C PHE A 20 2.42 13.80 -1.80
N MET A 21 2.10 12.97 -2.80
CA MET A 21 2.40 13.27 -4.20
C MET A 21 1.64 14.49 -4.70
N TRP A 22 0.35 14.60 -4.38
CA TRP A 22 -0.48 15.75 -4.77
C TRP A 22 0.03 17.05 -4.16
N TRP A 23 0.31 17.03 -2.85
CA TRP A 23 0.86 18.19 -2.16
C TRP A 23 2.26 18.55 -2.65
N GLY A 24 3.12 17.56 -2.91
CA GLY A 24 4.45 17.79 -3.48
C GLY A 24 4.41 18.42 -4.87
N PHE A 25 3.48 17.98 -5.71
CA PHE A 25 3.24 18.57 -7.04
C PHE A 25 2.74 20.01 -6.93
N ALA A 26 1.76 20.27 -6.05
CA ALA A 26 1.20 21.61 -5.85
C ALA A 26 2.22 22.63 -5.31
N ASN A 27 3.24 22.18 -4.58
CA ASN A 27 4.27 23.03 -3.97
C ASN A 27 5.62 22.99 -4.71
N ASN A 28 5.68 22.39 -5.90
CA ASN A 28 6.91 22.20 -6.69
C ASN A 28 8.08 21.58 -5.88
N SER A 29 7.76 20.68 -4.95
CA SER A 29 8.71 20.03 -4.05
C SER A 29 8.96 18.60 -4.48
N LEU A 30 10.10 18.38 -5.15
CA LEU A 30 10.52 17.06 -5.60
C LEU A 30 10.60 16.07 -4.43
N THR A 31 11.11 16.52 -3.27
CA THR A 31 11.26 15.71 -2.07
C THR A 31 9.93 15.12 -1.59
N ALA A 32 8.86 15.92 -1.59
CA ALA A 32 7.54 15.46 -1.16
C ALA A 32 6.94 14.42 -2.13
N VAL A 33 7.16 14.60 -3.44
CA VAL A 33 6.76 13.60 -4.46
C VAL A 33 7.54 12.30 -4.29
N THR A 34 8.85 12.37 -4.04
CA THR A 34 9.69 11.19 -3.78
C THR A 34 9.21 10.42 -2.54
N VAL A 35 8.90 11.13 -1.44
CA VAL A 35 8.36 10.51 -0.22
C VAL A 35 7.02 9.81 -0.49
N GLY A 36 6.13 10.43 -1.25
CA GLY A 36 4.89 9.79 -1.69
C GLY A 36 5.13 8.52 -2.52
N GLY A 37 6.13 8.54 -3.41
CA GLY A 37 6.56 7.38 -4.20
C GLY A 37 7.06 6.21 -3.35
N VAL A 38 7.89 6.49 -2.35
CA VAL A 38 8.37 5.47 -1.40
C VAL A 38 7.20 4.88 -0.62
N PHE A 39 6.27 5.70 -0.15
CA PHE A 39 5.07 5.23 0.53
C PHE A 39 4.21 4.30 -0.34
N ALA A 40 4.05 4.62 -1.63
CA ALA A 40 3.35 3.75 -2.57
C ALA A 40 4.08 2.41 -2.76
N ALA A 41 5.40 2.43 -2.97
CA ALA A 41 6.20 1.22 -3.16
C ALA A 41 6.16 0.30 -1.92
N VAL A 42 6.30 0.87 -0.73
CA VAL A 42 6.21 0.13 0.54
C VAL A 42 4.80 -0.43 0.75
N GLY A 43 3.78 0.38 0.50
CA GLY A 43 2.38 -0.03 0.61
C GLY A 43 2.06 -1.25 -0.27
N ILE A 44 2.48 -1.21 -1.53
CA ILE A 44 2.30 -2.31 -2.50
C ILE A 44 3.17 -3.52 -2.12
N GLY A 45 4.42 -3.31 -1.71
CA GLY A 45 5.33 -4.40 -1.32
C GLY A 45 4.80 -5.21 -0.13
N LEU A 46 4.33 -4.52 0.92
CA LEU A 46 3.65 -5.15 2.06
C LEU A 46 2.36 -5.87 1.65
N GLN A 47 1.64 -5.32 0.67
CA GLN A 47 0.43 -5.92 0.10
C GLN A 47 0.73 -7.28 -0.52
N VAL A 48 1.75 -7.32 -1.38
CA VAL A 48 2.18 -8.54 -2.08
C VAL A 48 2.73 -9.55 -1.07
N LEU A 49 3.53 -9.10 -0.09
CA LEU A 49 4.06 -9.96 0.97
C LEU A 49 2.94 -10.56 1.83
N TYR A 50 1.94 -9.76 2.21
CA TYR A 50 0.79 -10.23 2.98
C TYR A 50 -0.02 -11.28 2.20
N LEU A 51 -0.30 -11.04 0.92
CA LEU A 51 -0.97 -12.02 0.08
C LEU A 51 -0.16 -13.30 -0.05
N ARG A 52 1.15 -13.20 -0.27
CA ARG A 52 2.04 -14.36 -0.39
C ARG A 52 2.03 -15.19 0.89
N TYR A 53 2.22 -14.54 2.03
CA TYR A 53 2.18 -15.19 3.34
C TYR A 53 0.83 -15.87 3.62
N ARG A 54 -0.29 -15.21 3.29
CA ARG A 54 -1.63 -15.79 3.42
C ARG A 54 -1.83 -16.98 2.49
N TYR A 55 -1.35 -16.89 1.26
CA TYR A 55 -1.46 -17.97 0.28
C TYR A 55 -0.68 -19.21 0.72
N ASP A 56 0.58 -19.03 1.17
CA ASP A 56 1.41 -20.12 1.70
C ASP A 56 0.77 -20.81 2.91
N ARG A 57 0.18 -20.03 3.83
CA ARG A 57 -0.52 -20.57 5.00
C ARG A 57 -1.79 -21.35 4.63
N THR A 58 -2.51 -20.90 3.60
CA THR A 58 -3.73 -21.56 3.11
C THR A 58 -3.39 -22.86 2.37
N ALA A 59 -2.29 -22.88 1.61
CA ALA A 59 -1.80 -24.07 0.93
C ALA A 59 -1.38 -25.15 1.94
N ASN A 60 -0.64 -24.76 2.98
CA ASN A 60 -0.17 -25.69 4.01
C ASN A 60 -1.30 -26.32 4.84
N ASN A 61 -2.42 -25.61 5.01
CA ASN A 61 -3.62 -26.10 5.68
C ASN A 61 -4.47 -27.06 4.82
N ARG A 62 -4.28 -27.10 3.50
CA ARG A 62 -4.99 -28.05 2.61
C ARG A 62 -4.28 -29.39 2.46
N THR A 63 -3.00 -29.46 2.84
CA THR A 63 -2.16 -30.67 2.78
C THR A 63 -2.11 -31.47 4.09
N LYS A 64 -2.83 -31.03 5.13
CA LYS A 64 -3.11 -31.81 6.34
C LYS A 64 -4.55 -32.31 6.31
#